data_AF-A0A1E5NZ54-F1
#
_entry.id   AF-A0A1E5NZ54-F1
#
_cell.length_a   1.000
_cell.length_b   1.000
_cell.length_c   1.000
_cell.angle_alpha   90.00
_cell.angle_beta   90.00
_cell.angle_gamma   90.00
#
_symmetry.space_group_name_H-M   'P 1'
#
loop_
_entity.id
_entity.type
_entity.pdbx_description
1 polymer ?
#
loop_
_entity_poly.entity_id
_entity_poly.type
_entity_poly.pdbx_seq_one_letter_code
_entity_poly.pdbx_strand_id
1 'polypeptide(L)'
;MDEQHDRAVGGGSPILHLRCSRDVDPELYRLLVGLVAEVTPVVQALPPSAAVADVSGSVRFFDRDPAELARMIRARALALYGLPVAIGVGPN
;
A
#
# COMPACT_ATOMS: atom_id res chain seq x y z
N MET A 1 -22.88 12.91 12.04
CA MET A 1 -22.92 11.72 11.15
C MET A 1 -21.86 10.82 11.72
N ASP A 2 -22.22 10.18 12.80
CA ASP A 2 -21.31 9.55 13.72
C ASP A 2 -21.22 8.05 13.45
N GLU A 3 -20.03 7.55 13.77
CA GLU A 3 -19.75 6.18 14.18
C GLU A 3 -19.91 5.08 13.12
N GLN A 4 -18.77 4.69 12.55
CA GLN A 4 -18.07 3.45 12.93
C GLN A 4 -16.88 3.25 11.99
N HIS A 5 -15.75 3.92 12.23
CA HIS A 5 -14.46 3.39 11.79
C HIS A 5 -14.05 2.37 12.84
N ASP A 6 -14.63 1.17 12.70
CA ASP A 6 -14.43 0.05 13.59
C ASP A 6 -12.95 -0.23 13.80
N ARG A 7 -12.61 -0.43 15.07
CA ARG A 7 -11.26 -0.65 15.56
C ARG A 7 -10.76 -2.01 15.09
N ALA A 8 -10.06 -2.02 13.96
CA ALA A 8 -9.14 -3.10 13.63
C ALA A 8 -7.69 -2.63 13.81
N VAL A 9 -7.31 -2.30 15.05
CA VAL A 9 -5.89 -2.26 15.41
C VAL A 9 -5.71 -3.16 16.62
N GLY A 10 -5.68 -4.47 16.37
CA GLY A 10 -4.79 -5.32 17.18
C GLY A 10 -3.43 -4.66 17.13
N GLY A 11 -2.80 -4.44 18.30
CA GLY A 11 -1.73 -3.46 18.55
C GLY A 11 -0.39 -3.61 17.80
N GLY A 12 -0.40 -4.05 16.55
CA GLY A 12 0.75 -4.08 15.63
C GLY A 12 0.70 -2.92 14.62
N SER A 13 1.85 -2.67 14.00
CA SER A 13 1.97 -1.71 12.88
C SER A 13 1.05 -2.12 11.73
N PRO A 14 0.27 -1.20 11.13
CA PRO A 14 -0.47 -1.50 9.91
C PRO A 14 0.49 -1.73 8.73
N ILE A 15 0.50 -2.96 8.21
CA ILE A 15 1.27 -3.37 7.05
C ILE A 15 0.37 -3.48 5.83
N LEU A 16 0.81 -2.89 4.72
CA LEU A 16 0.23 -3.10 3.40
C LEU A 16 0.93 -4.25 2.71
N HIS A 17 0.15 -5.24 2.25
CA HIS A 17 0.61 -6.32 1.39
C HIS A 17 0.16 -6.06 -0.05
N LEU A 18 1.12 -5.71 -0.92
CA LEU A 18 0.86 -5.40 -2.32
C LEU A 18 1.15 -6.62 -3.20
N ARG A 19 0.27 -6.88 -4.17
CA ARG A 19 0.42 -7.89 -5.21
C ARG A 19 -0.04 -7.36 -6.56
N CYS A 20 0.82 -7.46 -7.56
CA CYS A 20 0.46 -7.29 -8.96
C CYS A 20 0.51 -8.65 -9.68
N SER A 21 0.18 -8.66 -10.98
CA SER A 21 0.26 -9.88 -11.77
C SER A 21 1.69 -10.44 -11.82
N ARG A 22 1.84 -11.76 -11.94
CA ARG A 22 3.16 -12.42 -11.92
C ARG A 22 4.00 -12.13 -13.18
N ASP A 23 3.34 -11.75 -14.26
CA ASP A 23 3.90 -11.39 -15.56
C ASP A 23 4.08 -9.87 -15.74
N VAL A 24 3.97 -9.10 -14.64
CA VAL A 24 4.22 -7.66 -14.67
C VAL A 24 5.60 -7.36 -15.27
N ASP A 25 5.67 -6.32 -16.10
CA ASP A 25 6.94 -5.79 -16.57
C ASP A 25 7.83 -5.39 -15.35
N PRO A 26 9.08 -5.87 -15.26
CA PRO A 26 10.00 -5.49 -14.19
C PRO A 26 10.17 -3.98 -14.00
N GLU A 27 10.05 -3.18 -15.06
CA GLU A 27 10.08 -1.72 -14.96
C GLU A 27 8.82 -1.16 -14.29
N LEU A 28 7.63 -1.64 -14.69
CA LEU A 28 6.38 -1.26 -14.03
C LEU A 28 6.36 -1.68 -12.55
N TYR A 29 6.94 -2.83 -12.22
CA TYR A 29 7.11 -3.25 -10.83
C TYR A 29 8.03 -2.30 -10.05
N ARG A 30 9.16 -1.85 -10.63
CA ARG A 30 10.03 -0.85 -10.00
C ARG A 30 9.34 0.49 -9.80
N LEU A 31 8.56 0.94 -10.78
CA LEU A 31 7.75 2.16 -10.67
C LEU A 31 6.69 2.06 -9.57
N LEU A 32 6.03 0.91 -9.43
CA LEU A 32 5.12 0.65 -8.32
C LEU A 32 5.83 0.73 -6.96
N VAL A 33 7.00 0.11 -6.81
CA VAL A 33 7.77 0.18 -5.56
C VAL A 33 8.17 1.63 -5.26
N GLY A 34 8.60 2.39 -6.27
CA GLY A 34 8.90 3.82 -6.14
C GLY A 34 7.67 4.64 -5.70
N LEU A 35 6.51 4.40 -6.30
CA LEU A 35 5.25 5.03 -5.93
C LEU A 35 4.87 4.75 -4.46
N VAL A 36 5.09 3.53 -3.97
CA VAL A 36 4.85 3.18 -2.55
C VAL A 36 5.85 3.89 -1.64
N ALA A 37 7.11 4.04 -2.08
CA ALA A 37 8.14 4.76 -1.34
C ALA A 37 7.82 6.25 -1.14
N GLU A 38 7.00 6.86 -2.01
CA GLU A 38 6.47 8.22 -1.81
C GLU A 38 5.46 8.30 -0.67
N VAL A 39 4.78 7.19 -0.34
CA VAL A 39 3.78 7.13 0.74
C VAL A 39 4.43 6.74 2.06
N THR A 40 5.37 5.80 2.06
CA THR A 40 6.13 5.40 3.26
C THR A 40 7.57 5.07 2.93
N PRO A 41 8.55 5.52 3.74
CA PRO A 41 9.94 5.11 3.58
C PRO A 41 10.18 3.64 3.95
N VAL A 42 9.25 3.00 4.67
CA VAL A 42 9.40 1.61 5.14
C VAL A 42 8.69 0.67 4.16
N VAL A 43 9.33 0.43 3.01
CA VAL A 43 8.85 -0.47 1.95
C VAL A 43 9.92 -1.51 1.62
N GLN A 44 9.49 -2.77 1.51
CA GLN A 44 10.32 -3.88 1.05
C GLN A 44 9.76 -4.46 -0.26
N ALA A 45 10.59 -4.44 -1.30
CA ALA A 45 10.32 -5.14 -2.54
C ALA A 45 10.47 -6.66 -2.35
N LEU A 46 9.49 -7.41 -2.85
CA LEU A 46 9.48 -8.88 -2.95
C LEU A 46 9.28 -9.28 -4.42
N PRO A 47 10.35 -9.27 -5.25
CA PRO A 47 10.23 -9.60 -6.66
C PRO A 47 9.67 -11.02 -6.89
N PRO A 48 8.97 -11.26 -8.01
CA PRO A 48 8.78 -10.34 -9.14
C PRO A 48 7.53 -9.45 -9.06
N SER A 49 6.64 -9.65 -8.07
CA SER A 49 5.27 -9.12 -8.14
C SER A 49 4.64 -8.76 -6.79
N ALA A 50 5.45 -8.63 -5.74
CA ALA A 50 4.96 -8.31 -4.40
C ALA A 50 5.78 -7.22 -3.73
N ALA A 51 5.17 -6.53 -2.78
CA ALA A 51 5.89 -5.65 -1.85
C ALA A 51 5.12 -5.63 -0.53
N VAL A 52 5.83 -5.33 0.55
CA VAL A 52 5.24 -5.05 1.86
C VAL A 52 5.66 -3.67 2.32
N ALA A 53 4.77 -2.94 2.99
CA ALA A 53 5.05 -1.59 3.43
C ALA A 53 4.41 -1.29 4.79
N ASP A 54 5.20 -0.78 5.73
CA ASP A 54 4.69 -0.30 7.02
C ASP A 54 4.22 1.15 6.86
N VAL A 55 2.94 1.41 7.13
CA VAL A 55 2.32 2.73 6.99
C VAL A 55 2.03 3.41 8.33
N SER A 56 2.62 2.94 9.43
CA SER A 56 2.41 3.49 10.77
C SER A 56 2.66 5.00 10.84
N GLY A 57 3.75 5.47 10.22
CA GLY A 57 4.09 6.90 10.15
C GLY A 57 3.20 7.66 9.16
N SER A 58 2.84 7.01 8.04
CA SER A 58 2.06 7.60 6.96
C SER A 58 0.62 7.90 7.37
N VAL A 59 0.00 7.05 8.18
CA VAL A 59 -1.38 7.28 8.68
C VAL A 59 -1.50 8.64 9.36
N ARG A 60 -0.51 9.01 10.19
CA ARG A 60 -0.46 10.33 10.83
C ARG A 60 -0.13 11.46 9.85
N PHE A 61 0.80 11.24 8.92
CA PHE A 61 1.22 12.27 7.98
C PHE A 61 0.11 12.66 6.99
N PHE A 62 -0.60 11.66 6.47
CA PHE A 62 -1.67 11.85 5.48
C PHE A 62 -3.05 12.08 6.10
N ASP A 63 -3.18 11.92 7.43
CA ASP A 63 -4.45 11.95 8.16
C ASP A 63 -5.50 11.02 7.55
N ARG A 64 -5.08 9.78 7.29
CA ARG A 64 -5.86 8.75 6.56
C ARG A 64 -5.64 7.38 7.17
N ASP A 65 -6.69 6.57 7.20
CA ASP A 65 -6.56 5.19 7.66
C ASP A 65 -5.72 4.33 6.67
N PRO A 66 -5.19 3.17 7.10
CA PRO A 66 -4.40 2.29 6.23
C PRO A 66 -5.14 1.83 4.95
N ALA A 67 -6.45 1.62 5.01
CA ALA A 67 -7.25 1.21 3.85
C ALA A 67 -7.46 2.36 2.86
N GLU A 68 -7.53 3.60 3.34
CA GLU A 68 -7.51 4.82 2.53
C GLU A 68 -6.17 5.02 1.83
N LEU A 69 -5.06 4.79 2.51
CA LEU A 69 -3.72 4.79 1.90
C LEU A 69 -3.62 3.71 0.82
N ALA A 70 -4.11 2.49 1.11
CA ALA A 70 -4.15 1.42 0.12
C ALA A 70 -5.01 1.80 -1.11
N ARG A 71 -6.18 2.44 -0.91
CA ARG A 71 -7.02 2.96 -2.00
C ARG A 71 -6.29 4.01 -2.83
N MET A 72 -5.60 4.94 -2.17
CA MET A 72 -4.82 6.00 -2.83
C MET A 72 -3.71 5.40 -3.70
N ILE A 73 -2.94 4.43 -3.19
CA ILE A 73 -1.88 3.76 -3.95
C ILE A 73 -2.47 3.03 -5.16
N ARG A 74 -3.57 2.28 -4.99
CA ARG A 74 -4.23 1.59 -6.12
C ARG A 74 -4.68 2.56 -7.20
N ALA A 75 -5.32 3.67 -6.80
CA ALA A 75 -5.78 4.69 -7.74
C ALA A 75 -4.61 5.30 -8.51
N ARG A 76 -3.51 5.64 -7.82
CA ARG A 76 -2.30 6.19 -8.45
C ARG A 76 -1.61 5.18 -9.38
N ALA A 77 -1.46 3.92 -8.96
CA ALA A 77 -0.84 2.89 -9.80
C ALA A 77 -1.63 2.65 -11.09
N LEU A 78 -2.96 2.62 -10.99
CA LEU A 78 -3.82 2.48 -12.16
C LEU A 78 -3.77 3.72 -13.06
N ALA A 79 -3.83 4.93 -12.49
CA ALA A 79 -3.86 6.18 -13.25
C ALA A 79 -2.52 6.52 -13.93
N LEU A 80 -1.39 6.26 -13.25
CA LEU A 80 -0.06 6.59 -13.75
C LEU A 80 0.50 5.52 -14.69
N TYR A 81 0.21 4.24 -14.42
CA TYR A 81 0.88 3.12 -15.07
C TYR A 81 -0.07 2.11 -15.73
N GLY A 82 -1.39 2.27 -15.60
CA GLY A 82 -2.35 1.26 -16.04
C GLY A 82 -2.23 -0.06 -15.27
N LEU A 83 -1.58 -0.06 -14.10
CA LEU A 83 -1.23 -1.27 -13.36
C LEU A 83 -2.26 -1.57 -12.27
N PRO A 84 -3.09 -2.62 -12.42
CA PRO A 84 -3.94 -3.08 -11.33
C PRO A 84 -3.09 -3.74 -10.23
N VAL A 85 -3.29 -3.31 -8.98
CA VAL A 85 -2.58 -3.83 -7.81
C VAL A 85 -3.59 -4.20 -6.73
N ALA A 86 -3.51 -5.42 -6.23
CA ALA A 86 -4.23 -5.84 -5.03
C ALA A 86 -3.43 -5.39 -3.80
N ILE A 87 -4.09 -4.77 -2.83
CA ILE A 87 -3.46 -4.33 -1.58
C ILE A 87 -4.33 -4.75 -0.40
N GLY A 88 -3.80 -5.64 0.43
CA GLY A 88 -4.37 -6.03 1.72
C GLY A 88 -3.76 -5.22 2.86
N VAL A 89 -4.52 -5.02 3.93
CA VAL A 89 -4.05 -4.41 5.19
C VAL A 89 -4.08 -5.49 6.25
N GLY A 90 -3.00 -5.63 7.02
CA GLY A 90 -2.94 -6.53 8.16
C GLY A 90 -2.04 -5.98 9.27
N PRO A 91 -2.23 -6.45 10.52
CA PRO A 91 -1.25 -6.20 11.57
C PRO A 91 0.02 -7.01 11.31
N ASN A 92 1.17 -6.47 11.70
CA ASN A 92 2.42 -7.22 11.81
C ASN A 92 2.40 -8.19 13.01
#